data_AF-A0A7I7RUU6-F1
#
_entry.id   AF-A0A7I7RUU6-F1
#
_cell.length_a   1.000
_cell.length_b   1.000
_cell.length_c   1.000
_cell.angle_alpha   90.00
_cell.angle_beta   90.00
_cell.angle_gamma   90.00
#
_symmetry.space_group_name_H-M   'P 1'
#
loop_
_entity.id
_entity.type
_entity.pdbx_description
1 polymer ?
#
loop_
_entity_poly.entity_id
_entity_poly.type
_entity_poly.pdbx_seq_one_letter_code
_entity_poly.pdbx_strand_id
1 'polypeptide(L)'
;MTPAKKAPAKPTRRRRPSTDRGRLELLRTRLEAIVNDPKTTPRDVVAASREYRIVVAELAKTAPAPKAGAPKSGTASTLDEIAARRRKRGA
;
A
#
# COMPACT_ATOMS: atom_id res chain seq x y z
N MET A 1 36.44 22.69 -36.89
CA MET A 1 35.44 23.03 -35.85
C MET A 1 34.48 21.86 -35.71
N THR A 2 34.62 21.07 -34.64
CA THR A 2 33.77 19.89 -34.38
C THR A 2 32.70 20.27 -33.36
N PRO A 3 31.40 20.00 -33.58
CA PRO A 3 30.37 20.34 -32.62
C PRO A 3 30.41 19.39 -31.41
N ALA A 4 30.40 19.99 -30.22
CA ALA A 4 30.39 19.28 -28.94
C ALA A 4 29.13 18.41 -28.81
N LYS A 5 29.35 17.12 -28.54
CA LYS A 5 28.33 16.09 -28.34
C LYS A 5 27.55 16.40 -27.05
N LYS A 6 26.29 16.82 -27.18
CA LYS A 6 25.39 17.11 -26.05
C LYS A 6 25.15 15.82 -25.25
N ALA A 7 25.58 15.79 -23.99
CA ALA A 7 25.37 14.64 -23.11
C ALA A 7 23.87 14.41 -22.82
N PRO A 8 23.39 13.16 -22.74
CA PRO A 8 21.99 12.88 -22.45
C PRO A 8 21.64 13.30 -21.02
N ALA A 9 20.47 13.94 -20.86
CA ALA A 9 19.95 14.39 -19.58
C ALA A 9 19.83 13.20 -18.60
N LYS A 10 20.36 13.39 -17.40
CA LYS A 10 20.31 12.40 -16.30
C LYS A 10 18.83 12.05 -16.01
N PRO A 11 18.46 10.75 -15.91
CA PRO A 11 17.09 10.39 -15.62
C PRO A 11 16.70 10.98 -14.27
N THR A 12 15.67 11.81 -14.27
CA THR A 12 15.07 12.36 -13.06
C THR A 12 14.55 11.18 -12.25
N ARG A 13 15.31 10.80 -11.20
CA ARG A 13 14.86 9.84 -10.20
C ARG A 13 13.51 10.35 -9.69
N ARG A 14 12.41 9.68 -10.06
CA ARG A 14 11.09 9.93 -9.50
C ARG A 14 11.28 9.96 -7.98
N ARG A 15 11.13 11.14 -7.37
CA ARG A 15 11.32 11.30 -5.93
C ARG A 15 10.36 10.34 -5.25
N ARG A 16 10.91 9.31 -4.60
CA ARG A 16 10.09 8.47 -3.72
C ARG A 16 9.54 9.38 -2.62
N PRO A 17 8.26 9.25 -2.25
CA PRO A 17 7.70 10.02 -1.14
C PRO A 17 8.55 9.77 0.12
N SER A 18 9.01 10.86 0.73
CA SER A 18 9.91 10.84 1.89
C SER A 18 9.16 10.61 3.21
N THR A 19 7.84 10.78 3.22
CA THR A 19 6.98 10.60 4.39
C THR A 19 6.04 9.42 4.22
N ASP A 20 5.68 8.80 5.33
CA ASP A 20 4.70 7.71 5.39
C ASP A 20 3.32 8.15 4.85
N ARG A 21 2.91 9.37 5.17
CA ARG A 21 1.73 10.00 4.57
C ARG A 21 1.83 10.11 3.04
N GLY A 22 2.97 10.56 2.51
CA GLY A 22 3.16 10.66 1.07
C GLY A 22 3.18 9.29 0.37
N ARG A 23 3.64 8.23 1.04
CA ARG A 23 3.57 6.86 0.53
C ARG A 23 2.12 6.39 0.44
N LEU A 24 1.30 6.67 1.45
CA LEU A 24 -0.13 6.35 1.45
C LEU A 24 -0.92 7.14 0.39
N GLU A 25 -0.64 8.44 0.25
CA GLU A 25 -1.29 9.28 -0.76
C GLU A 25 -0.98 8.79 -2.18
N LEU A 26 0.28 8.45 -2.47
CA LEU A 26 0.67 7.87 -3.75
C LEU A 26 -0.04 6.54 -4.05
N LEU A 27 -0.13 5.68 -3.05
CA LEU A 27 -0.82 4.39 -3.16
C LEU A 27 -2.32 4.60 -3.41
N ARG A 28 -2.94 5.55 -2.70
CA ARG A 28 -4.34 5.93 -2.90
C ARG A 28 -4.58 6.42 -4.33
N THR A 29 -3.76 7.33 -4.85
CA THR A 29 -3.89 7.81 -6.24
C THR A 29 -3.77 6.67 -7.24
N ARG A 30 -2.88 5.70 -7.01
CA ARG A 30 -2.75 4.51 -7.87
C ARG A 30 -4.00 3.63 -7.83
N LEU A 31 -4.57 3.41 -6.65
CA LEU A 31 -5.80 2.64 -6.49
C LEU A 31 -6.99 3.36 -7.15
N GLU A 32 -7.10 4.68 -6.99
CA GLU A 32 -8.12 5.49 -7.66
C GLU A 32 -8.00 5.41 -9.19
N ALA A 33 -6.78 5.41 -9.73
CA ALA A 33 -6.56 5.24 -11.17
C ALA A 33 -7.04 3.87 -11.66
N ILE A 34 -6.82 2.80 -10.88
CA ILE A 34 -7.26 1.44 -11.22
C ILE A 34 -8.79 1.32 -11.14
N VAL A 35 -9.41 1.85 -10.09
CA VAL A 35 -10.87 1.76 -9.90
C VAL A 35 -11.64 2.53 -10.97
N ASN A 36 -11.10 3.66 -11.43
CA ASN A 36 -11.76 4.52 -12.41
C ASN A 36 -11.39 4.21 -13.87
N ASP A 37 -10.43 3.31 -14.12
CA ASP A 37 -10.05 2.93 -15.49
C ASP A 37 -10.85 1.69 -15.95
N PRO A 38 -11.73 1.81 -16.96
CA PRO A 38 -12.47 0.67 -17.51
C PRO A 38 -11.56 -0.36 -18.22
N LYS A 39 -10.31 -0.02 -18.52
CA LYS A 39 -9.31 -0.92 -19.12
C LYS A 39 -8.45 -1.65 -18.09
N THR A 40 -8.72 -1.46 -16.80
CA THR A 40 -8.02 -2.16 -15.72
C THR A 40 -8.05 -3.67 -15.93
N THR A 41 -6.89 -4.29 -15.88
CA THR A 41 -6.75 -5.73 -15.97
C THR A 41 -6.61 -6.35 -14.57
N PRO A 42 -6.89 -7.66 -14.41
CA PRO A 42 -6.61 -8.37 -13.16
C PRO A 42 -5.14 -8.25 -12.71
N ARG A 43 -4.20 -8.10 -13.65
CA ARG A 43 -2.77 -7.95 -13.35
C ARG A 43 -2.48 -6.63 -12.64
N ASP A 44 -3.18 -5.56 -13.00
CA ASP A 44 -3.03 -4.23 -12.38
C ASP A 44 -3.50 -4.26 -10.93
N VAL A 45 -4.62 -4.95 -10.66
CA VAL A 45 -5.15 -5.16 -9.30
C VAL A 45 -4.18 -5.97 -8.45
N VAL A 46 -3.58 -7.03 -8.99
CA VAL A 46 -2.58 -7.84 -8.27
C VAL A 46 -1.33 -7.01 -7.97
N ALA A 47 -0.87 -6.19 -8.91
CA ALA A 47 0.28 -5.31 -8.72
C ALA A 47 0.03 -4.28 -7.60
N ALA A 48 -1.12 -3.60 -7.63
CA ALA A 48 -1.51 -2.66 -6.59
C ALA A 48 -1.69 -3.34 -5.22
N SER A 49 -2.25 -4.55 -5.18
CA SER A 49 -2.40 -5.33 -3.95
C SER A 49 -1.05 -5.73 -3.32
N ARG A 50 -0.03 -6.00 -4.15
CA ARG A 50 1.34 -6.24 -3.66
C ARG A 50 1.96 -4.96 -3.11
N GLU A 51 1.82 -3.85 -3.84
CA GLU A 51 2.34 -2.55 -3.40
C GLU A 51 1.69 -2.11 -2.08
N TYR A 52 0.37 -2.28 -1.94
CA TYR A 52 -0.36 -2.02 -0.71
C TYR A 52 0.21 -2.81 0.48
N ARG A 53 0.40 -4.13 0.32
CA ARG A 53 0.96 -4.97 1.39
C ARG A 53 2.36 -4.52 1.82
N ILE A 54 3.19 -4.11 0.87
CA ILE A 54 4.53 -3.60 1.16
C ILE A 54 4.44 -2.29 1.95
N VAL A 55 3.63 -1.33 1.49
CA VAL A 55 3.48 -0.04 2.17
C VAL A 55 2.95 -0.22 3.59
N VAL A 56 1.92 -1.05 3.78
CA VAL A 56 1.39 -1.35 5.12
C VAL A 56 2.43 -2.02 6.02
N ALA A 57 3.19 -2.97 5.49
CA ALA A 57 4.26 -3.63 6.26
C ALA A 57 5.38 -2.65 6.66
N GLU A 58 5.74 -1.69 5.80
CA GLU A 58 6.70 -0.65 6.14
C GLU A 58 6.15 0.32 7.20
N LEU A 59 4.88 0.71 7.11
CA LEU A 59 4.22 1.56 8.11
C LEU A 59 4.11 0.87 9.47
N ALA A 60 3.89 -0.45 9.49
CA ALA A 60 3.84 -1.22 10.73
C ALA A 60 5.19 -1.20 11.49
N LYS A 61 6.31 -0.94 10.81
CA LYS A 61 7.63 -0.80 11.45
C LYS A 61 7.81 0.55 12.14
N THR A 62 7.10 1.59 11.70
CA THR A 62 7.17 2.94 12.27
C THR A 62 6.03 3.23 13.24
N ALA A 63 5.00 2.37 13.26
CA ALA A 63 3.92 2.44 14.23
C ALA A 63 4.47 2.31 15.66
N PRO A 64 4.04 3.17 16.61
CA PRO A 64 4.40 3.00 18.01
C PRO A 64 3.95 1.61 18.47
N ALA A 65 4.81 0.94 19.26
CA ALA A 65 4.48 -0.36 19.82
C ALA A 65 3.07 -0.32 20.43
N PRO A 66 2.23 -1.35 20.19
CA PRO A 66 0.91 -1.41 20.78
C PRO A 66 1.04 -1.14 22.28
N LYS A 67 0.33 -0.13 22.79
CA LYS A 67 0.30 0.20 24.22
C LYS A 67 0.10 -1.11 24.99
N ALA A 68 0.83 -1.30 26.09
CA ALA A 68 0.66 -2.47 26.95
C ALA A 68 -0.84 -2.66 27.25
N GLY A 69 -1.44 -3.73 26.72
CA GLY A 69 -2.88 -3.99 26.78
C GLY A 69 -3.64 -3.99 25.43
N ALA A 70 -3.04 -3.54 24.33
CA ALA A 70 -3.64 -3.74 23.01
C ALA A 70 -3.41 -5.19 22.53
N PRO A 71 -4.43 -5.84 21.94
CA PRO A 71 -4.31 -7.21 21.48
C PRO A 71 -3.18 -7.29 20.44
N LYS A 72 -2.19 -8.17 20.70
CA LYS A 72 -1.17 -8.54 19.71
C LYS A 72 -1.92 -8.98 18.45
N SER A 73 -1.45 -8.56 17.26
CA SER A 73 -1.96 -8.88 15.92
C SER A 73 -1.87 -10.38 15.56
N GLY A 74 -2.28 -11.25 16.48
CA GLY A 74 -2.30 -12.70 16.43
C GLY A 74 -3.35 -13.32 17.34
N THR A 75 -4.10 -12.52 18.13
CA THR A 75 -5.31 -12.94 18.84
C THR A 75 -6.51 -12.39 18.09
N ALA A 76 -7.42 -13.27 17.68
CA ALA A 76 -8.63 -13.07 16.86
C ALA A 76 -8.98 -11.59 16.56
N SER A 77 -8.89 -11.20 15.29
CA SER A 77 -9.31 -9.86 14.85
C SER A 77 -10.78 -9.63 15.18
N THR A 78 -11.21 -8.39 15.41
CA THR A 78 -12.64 -8.03 15.59
C THR A 78 -13.53 -8.60 14.46
N LEU A 79 -12.97 -8.79 13.27
CA LEU A 79 -13.63 -9.46 12.15
C LEU A 79 -13.85 -10.96 12.38
N ASP A 80 -12.89 -11.65 13.02
CA ASP A 80 -13.01 -13.06 13.40
C ASP A 80 -14.11 -13.24 14.46
N GLU A 81 -14.24 -12.32 15.40
CA GLU A 81 -15.34 -12.32 16.38
C GLU A 81 -16.71 -12.15 15.72
N ILE A 82 -16.82 -11.26 14.73
CA ILE A 82 -18.07 -11.06 13.97
C ILE A 82 -18.40 -12.31 13.15
N ALA A 83 -17.40 -12.93 12.52
CA ALA A 83 -17.58 -14.18 11.79
C ALA A 83 -18.03 -15.32 12.72
N ALA A 84 -17.45 -15.42 13.93
CA ALA A 84 -17.87 -16.39 14.95
C ALA A 84 -19.31 -16.16 15.42
N ARG A 85 -19.70 -14.89 15.65
CA ARG A 85 -21.09 -14.54 16.02
C ARG A 85 -22.09 -14.87 14.92
N ARG A 86 -21.72 -14.71 13.64
CA ARG A 86 -22.58 -15.10 12.51
C ARG A 86 -22.76 -16.61 12.43
N ARG A 87 -21.69 -17.39 12.60
CA ARG A 87 -21.77 -18.87 12.66
C ARG A 87 -22.69 -19.35 13.79
N LYS A 88 -22.60 -18.74 14.97
CA LYS A 88 -23.46 -19.08 16.12
C LYS A 88 -24.94 -18.71 15.91
N ARG A 89 -25.26 -17.77 15.01
CA ARG A 89 -26.64 -17.36 14.71
C ARG A 89 -27.28 -18.13 13.54
N GLY A 90 -26.49 -18.93 12.82
CA GLY A 90 -26.96 -19.72 11.67
C GLY A 90 -27.14 -21.21 11.98
N ALA A 91 -27.10 -21.60 13.26
CA ALA A 91 -27.33 -22.96 13.76
C ALA A 91 -28.60 -22.99 14.60
#